data_AF-A0A941YBR5-F1
#
_entry.id   AF-A0A941YBR5-F1
#
_cell.length_a   1.000
_cell.length_b   1.000
_cell.length_c   1.000
_cell.angle_alpha   90.00
_cell.angle_beta   90.00
_cell.angle_gamma   90.00
#
_symmetry.space_group_name_H-M   'P 1'
#
loop_
_entity.id
_entity.type
_entity.pdbx_description
1 polymer ?
#
loop_
_entity_poly.entity_id
_entity_poly.type
_entity_poly.pdbx_seq_one_letter_code
_entity_poly.pdbx_strand_id
1 'polypeptide(L)'
;MGPNASDLRNLADGYFGLNQVFIINIVLNFASRLLGQVSTPQTVWFIIFGYAIVMMAAITALTLPHNKKIAAGMGWDPSKATLASVLMGLNSAFCCGIIGYIIMQSYAAKKFREAGAPRSFFGFKKAELYAFIDQLQYQQGQTNQTF
;
A
#
# COMPACT_ATOMS: atom_id res chain seq x y z
N MET A 1 -11.22 5.16 23.34
CA MET A 1 -9.74 5.05 23.31
C MET A 1 -9.27 5.89 22.14
N GLY A 2 -8.44 6.91 22.39
CA GLY A 2 -7.89 7.76 21.34
C GLY A 2 -7.01 6.96 20.36
N PRO A 3 -6.72 7.51 19.17
CA PRO A 3 -5.87 6.83 18.19
C PRO A 3 -4.46 6.62 18.77
N ASN A 4 -3.97 5.38 18.72
CA ASN A 4 -2.61 5.05 19.16
C ASN A 4 -1.59 5.51 18.10
N ALA A 5 -0.59 6.28 18.51
CA ALA A 5 0.41 6.84 17.59
C ALA A 5 1.22 5.75 16.88
N SER A 6 1.49 4.60 17.53
CA SER A 6 2.18 3.47 16.90
C SER A 6 1.39 2.88 15.74
N ASP A 7 0.07 2.81 15.89
CA ASP A 7 -0.84 2.22 14.90
C ASP A 7 -0.96 3.14 13.69
N LEU A 8 -1.06 4.45 13.94
CA LEU A 8 -1.02 5.47 12.89
C LEU A 8 0.32 5.48 12.14
N ARG A 9 1.44 5.26 12.83
CA ARG A 9 2.77 5.16 12.22
C ARG A 9 2.85 3.96 11.27
N ASN A 10 2.39 2.80 11.72
CA ASN A 10 2.34 1.59 10.89
C ASN A 10 1.44 1.78 9.67
N LEU A 11 0.28 2.41 9.84
CA LEU A 11 -0.61 2.77 8.74
C LEU A 11 0.07 3.73 7.76
N ALA A 12 0.77 4.77 8.23
CA ALA A 12 1.43 5.76 7.37
C ALA A 12 2.56 5.12 6.56
N ASP A 13 3.41 4.31 7.19
CA ASP A 13 4.46 3.56 6.52
C ASP A 13 3.91 2.64 5.42
N GLY A 14 2.82 1.94 5.73
CA GLY A 14 2.12 1.10 4.77
C GLY A 14 1.52 1.91 3.62
N TYR A 15 0.78 2.97 3.93
CA TYR A 15 0.13 3.89 2.98
C TYR A 15 1.11 4.44 1.94
N PHE A 16 2.23 5.02 2.39
CA PHE A 16 3.21 5.61 1.47
C PHE A 16 4.04 4.57 0.74
N GLY A 17 4.38 3.44 1.39
CA GLY A 17 5.09 2.35 0.74
C GLY A 17 4.27 1.69 -0.38
N LEU A 18 2.99 1.44 -0.13
CA LEU A 18 2.08 0.86 -1.13
C LEU A 18 1.91 1.79 -2.35
N ASN A 19 1.93 3.12 -2.14
CA ASN A 19 1.91 4.10 -3.23
C ASN A 19 3.14 4.00 -4.13
N GLN A 20 4.34 3.82 -3.57
CA GLN A 20 5.55 3.61 -4.36
C GLN A 20 5.46 2.33 -5.18
N VAL A 21 5.03 1.21 -4.58
CA VAL A 21 4.87 -0.07 -5.29
C VAL A 21 3.85 0.05 -6.42
N PHE A 22 2.74 0.77 -6.20
CA PHE A 22 1.73 0.99 -7.22
C PHE A 22 2.24 1.82 -8.40
N ILE A 23 2.98 2.91 -8.15
CA ILE A 23 3.59 3.72 -9.21
C ILE A 23 4.59 2.89 -10.02
N ILE A 24 5.45 2.12 -9.36
CA ILE A 24 6.38 1.20 -10.03
C ILE A 24 5.61 0.21 -10.91
N ASN A 25 4.53 -0.39 -10.38
CA ASN A 25 3.71 -1.34 -11.13
C ASN A 25 3.07 -0.72 -12.38
N ILE A 26 2.59 0.53 -12.31
CA ILE A 26 2.05 1.26 -13.47
C ILE A 26 3.15 1.45 -14.52
N VAL A 27 4.32 1.94 -14.10
CA VAL A 27 5.45 2.21 -15.01
C VAL A 27 5.90 0.92 -15.71
N LEU A 28 6.03 -0.18 -14.95
CA LEU A 28 6.41 -1.48 -15.50
C LEU A 28 5.37 -2.05 -16.47
N ASN A 29 4.07 -1.93 -16.14
CA ASN A 29 3.00 -2.36 -17.04
C ASN A 29 2.93 -1.52 -18.33
N PHE A 30 3.23 -0.22 -18.25
CA PHE A 30 3.27 0.61 -19.44
C PHE A 30 4.50 0.26 -20.32
N ALA A 31 5.67 0.10 -19.71
CA ALA A 31 6.90 -0.29 -20.40
C ALA A 31 6.78 -1.66 -21.09
N SER A 32 6.18 -2.65 -20.42
CA SER A 32 5.99 -3.99 -20.99
C SER A 32 5.03 -3.99 -22.19
N ARG A 33 3.98 -3.16 -22.16
CA ARG A 33 3.07 -3.00 -23.30
C ARG A 33 3.75 -2.37 -24.51
N LEU A 34 4.65 -1.39 -24.30
CA LEU A 34 5.43 -0.81 -25.39
C LEU A 34 6.38 -1.84 -26.02
N LEU A 35 7.04 -2.66 -25.19
CA LEU A 35 7.92 -3.74 -25.66
C LEU A 35 7.16 -4.90 -26.34
N GLY A 36 5.91 -5.13 -25.94
CA GLY A 36 5.05 -6.15 -26.56
C GLY A 36 4.69 -5.86 -28.02
N GLN A 37 4.77 -4.60 -28.47
CA GLN A 37 4.43 -4.22 -29.86
C GLN A 37 5.44 -4.70 -30.92
N VAL A 38 6.60 -5.22 -30.51
CA VAL A 38 7.65 -5.75 -31.40
C VAL A 38 7.77 -7.29 -31.39
N SER A 39 6.81 -8.01 -30.78
CA SER A 39 6.90 -9.47 -30.55
C SER A 39 6.03 -10.31 -31.51
N THR A 40 6.52 -11.50 -31.92
CA THR A 40 5.85 -12.42 -32.86
C THR A 40 4.72 -13.27 -32.23
N PRO A 41 3.68 -13.70 -32.99
CA PRO A 41 2.41 -14.22 -32.46
C PRO A 41 2.47 -15.52 -31.63
N GLN A 42 3.43 -16.41 -31.86
CA GLN A 42 3.51 -17.71 -31.16
C GLN A 42 4.28 -17.63 -29.83
N THR A 43 5.20 -16.69 -29.69
CA THR A 43 5.92 -16.41 -28.44
C THR A 43 5.07 -15.57 -27.47
N VAL A 44 4.07 -14.86 -27.98
CA VAL A 44 3.19 -13.97 -27.20
C VAL A 44 2.49 -14.69 -26.05
N TRP A 45 2.01 -15.93 -26.22
CA TRP A 45 1.29 -16.62 -25.13
C TRP A 45 2.20 -17.04 -23.97
N PHE A 46 3.39 -17.59 -24.25
CA PHE A 46 4.37 -17.93 -23.21
C PHE A 46 4.91 -16.69 -22.51
N ILE A 47 5.10 -15.59 -23.27
CA ILE A 47 5.49 -14.30 -22.71
C ILE A 47 4.37 -13.75 -21.84
N ILE A 48 3.11 -13.79 -22.25
CA ILE A 48 1.97 -13.30 -21.46
C ILE A 48 1.79 -14.10 -20.16
N PHE A 49 1.77 -15.43 -20.24
CA PHE A 49 1.59 -16.27 -19.03
C PHE A 49 2.80 -16.19 -18.09
N GLY A 50 4.02 -16.25 -18.64
CA GLY A 50 5.25 -16.07 -17.86
C GLY A 50 5.32 -14.69 -17.22
N TYR A 51 5.03 -13.63 -17.97
CA TYR A 51 4.98 -12.26 -17.47
C TYR A 51 3.91 -12.09 -16.39
N ALA A 52 2.71 -12.64 -16.57
CA ALA A 52 1.63 -12.55 -15.59
C ALA A 52 2.00 -13.23 -14.26
N ILE A 53 2.62 -14.42 -14.31
CA ILE A 53 3.07 -15.13 -13.11
C ILE A 53 4.20 -14.37 -12.41
N VAL A 54 5.20 -13.90 -13.16
CA VAL A 54 6.33 -13.13 -12.60
C VAL A 54 5.83 -11.82 -12.00
N MET A 55 4.95 -11.09 -12.67
CA MET A 55 4.34 -9.87 -12.14
C MET A 55 3.50 -10.13 -10.89
N MET A 56 2.69 -11.19 -10.90
CA MET A 56 1.92 -11.57 -9.72
C MET A 56 2.84 -11.85 -8.53
N ALA A 57 3.87 -12.68 -8.71
CA ALA A 57 4.82 -13.02 -7.65
C ALA A 57 5.59 -11.78 -7.15
N ALA A 58 6.10 -10.96 -8.06
CA ALA A 58 6.85 -9.75 -7.74
C ALA A 58 5.98 -8.74 -6.98
N ILE A 59 4.76 -8.45 -7.46
CA ILE A 59 3.88 -7.49 -6.81
C ILE A 59 3.37 -8.02 -5.48
N THR A 60 3.04 -9.31 -5.36
CA THR A 60 2.70 -9.89 -4.05
C THR A 60 3.86 -9.75 -3.07
N ALA A 61 5.10 -10.04 -3.47
CA ALA A 61 6.27 -9.89 -2.61
C ALA A 61 6.52 -8.43 -2.19
N LEU A 62 6.37 -7.48 -3.12
CA LEU A 62 6.57 -6.05 -2.85
C LEU A 62 5.46 -5.43 -2.00
N THR A 63 4.21 -5.84 -2.19
CA THR A 63 3.07 -5.31 -1.43
C THR A 63 2.91 -5.94 -0.05
N LEU A 64 3.36 -7.19 0.14
CA LEU A 64 3.24 -7.92 1.41
C LEU A 64 3.78 -7.17 2.64
N PRO A 65 5.01 -6.63 2.67
CA PRO A 65 5.50 -5.92 3.85
C PRO A 65 4.66 -4.68 4.16
N HIS A 66 4.20 -3.95 3.15
CA HIS A 66 3.37 -2.75 3.33
C HIS A 66 1.95 -3.10 3.78
N ASN A 67 1.34 -4.13 3.21
CA ASN A 67 0.03 -4.62 3.62
C ASN A 67 0.05 -5.18 5.04
N LYS A 68 1.15 -5.82 5.47
CA LYS A 68 1.34 -6.22 6.87
C LYS A 68 1.38 -5.01 7.81
N LYS A 69 2.05 -3.92 7.43
CA LYS A 69 2.05 -2.67 8.22
C LYS A 69 0.65 -2.04 8.30
N ILE A 70 -0.10 -2.00 7.20
CA ILE A 70 -1.49 -1.52 7.20
C ILE A 70 -2.36 -2.41 8.09
N ALA A 71 -2.25 -3.74 7.96
CA ALA A 71 -3.00 -4.66 8.80
C ALA A 71 -2.66 -4.51 10.30
N ALA A 72 -1.38 -4.34 10.63
CA ALA A 72 -0.94 -4.11 12.01
C ALA A 72 -1.59 -2.86 12.60
N GLY A 73 -1.53 -1.71 11.91
CA GLY A 73 -2.15 -0.48 12.41
C GLY A 73 -3.69 -0.46 12.33
N MET A 74 -4.30 -1.42 11.62
CA MET A 74 -5.74 -1.64 11.61
C MET A 74 -6.21 -2.68 12.65
N GLY A 75 -5.28 -3.36 13.34
CA GLY A 75 -5.60 -4.49 14.22
C GLY A 75 -6.16 -5.71 13.46
N TRP A 76 -5.77 -5.90 12.20
CA TRP A 76 -6.20 -7.03 11.38
C TRP A 76 -5.33 -8.25 11.57
N ASP A 77 -5.93 -9.43 11.39
CA ASP A 77 -5.20 -10.69 11.36
C ASP A 77 -4.16 -10.72 10.21
N PRO A 78 -2.92 -11.21 10.44
CA PRO A 78 -1.89 -11.29 9.41
C PRO A 78 -2.30 -12.04 8.14
N SER A 79 -3.22 -13.01 8.24
CA SER A 79 -3.76 -13.72 7.07
C SER A 79 -4.48 -12.80 6.09
N LYS A 80 -5.15 -11.75 6.58
CA LYS A 80 -5.84 -10.75 5.73
C LYS A 80 -4.86 -9.90 4.94
N ALA A 81 -3.69 -9.59 5.52
CA ALA A 81 -2.62 -8.89 4.80
C ALA A 81 -2.05 -9.73 3.65
N THR A 82 -1.85 -11.03 3.90
CA THR A 82 -1.38 -11.96 2.87
C THR A 82 -2.40 -12.09 1.74
N LEU A 83 -3.69 -12.29 2.08
CA LEU A 83 -4.75 -12.38 1.10
C LEU A 83 -4.88 -11.10 0.26
N ALA A 84 -4.83 -9.92 0.90
CA ALA A 84 -4.86 -8.64 0.19
C ALA A 84 -3.67 -8.48 -0.79
N SER A 85 -2.48 -8.97 -0.40
CA SER A 85 -1.27 -8.91 -1.24
C SER A 85 -1.33 -9.88 -2.42
N VAL A 86 -1.91 -11.05 -2.23
CA VAL A 86 -2.15 -12.02 -3.32
C VAL A 86 -3.20 -11.47 -4.28
N LEU A 87 -4.31 -10.93 -3.77
CA LEU A 87 -5.36 -10.30 -4.58
C LEU A 87 -4.82 -9.07 -5.34
N MET A 88 -3.94 -8.28 -4.74
CA MET A 88 -3.27 -7.17 -5.43
C MET A 88 -2.32 -7.67 -6.54
N GLY A 89 -1.57 -8.74 -6.30
CA GLY A 89 -0.71 -9.36 -7.32
C GLY A 89 -1.52 -9.90 -8.49
N LEU A 90 -2.60 -10.64 -8.20
CA LEU A 90 -3.52 -11.17 -9.21
C LEU A 90 -4.16 -10.02 -10.01
N ASN A 91 -4.67 -9.00 -9.33
CA ASN A 91 -5.26 -7.82 -9.98
C ASN A 91 -4.23 -6.98 -10.77
N SER A 92 -2.94 -7.08 -10.43
CA SER A 92 -1.86 -6.40 -11.17
C SER A 92 -1.62 -7.00 -12.53
N ALA A 93 -1.79 -8.31 -12.68
CA ALA A 93 -1.70 -8.97 -13.98
C ALA A 93 -2.82 -8.51 -14.94
N PHE A 94 -3.99 -8.11 -14.41
CA PHE A 94 -5.16 -7.72 -15.23
C PHE A 94 -5.31 -6.21 -15.44
N CYS A 95 -5.16 -5.38 -14.39
CA CYS A 95 -5.46 -3.94 -14.46
C CYS A 95 -4.49 -3.05 -13.66
N CYS A 96 -3.22 -3.47 -13.55
CA CYS A 96 -2.19 -2.72 -12.82
C CYS A 96 -2.43 -2.65 -11.29
N GLY A 97 -3.35 -3.45 -10.75
CA GLY A 97 -3.54 -3.60 -9.30
C GLY A 97 -4.34 -2.47 -8.66
N ILE A 98 -4.97 -1.60 -9.46
CA ILE A 98 -5.56 -0.34 -8.99
C ILE A 98 -6.69 -0.54 -7.97
N ILE A 99 -7.50 -1.59 -8.11
CA ILE A 99 -8.63 -1.85 -7.20
C ILE A 99 -8.12 -2.17 -5.79
N GLY A 100 -7.21 -3.13 -5.67
CA GLY A 100 -6.63 -3.50 -4.37
C GLY A 100 -5.84 -2.34 -3.74
N TYR A 101 -5.17 -1.54 -4.57
CA TYR A 101 -4.54 -0.30 -4.14
C TYR A 101 -5.55 0.67 -3.54
N ILE A 102 -6.63 1.01 -4.26
CA ILE A 102 -7.68 1.93 -3.80
C ILE A 102 -8.28 1.44 -2.48
N ILE A 103 -8.57 0.14 -2.36
CA ILE A 103 -9.15 -0.45 -1.16
C ILE A 103 -8.21 -0.25 0.04
N MET A 104 -6.95 -0.68 -0.05
CA MET A 104 -5.99 -0.56 1.06
C MET A 104 -5.73 0.90 1.43
N GLN A 105 -5.61 1.77 0.43
CA GLN A 105 -5.45 3.21 0.64
C GLN A 105 -6.67 3.84 1.31
N SER A 106 -7.88 3.40 0.97
CA SER A 106 -9.12 3.91 1.56
C SER A 106 -9.25 3.58 3.05
N TYR A 107 -8.81 2.39 3.48
CA TYR A 107 -8.81 1.98 4.88
C TYR A 107 -7.84 2.82 5.71
N ALA A 108 -6.60 2.96 5.25
CA ALA A 108 -5.60 3.80 5.92
C ALA A 108 -6.05 5.28 5.96
N ALA A 109 -6.56 5.81 4.84
CA ALA A 109 -7.09 7.17 4.77
C ALA A 109 -8.30 7.42 5.68
N LYS A 110 -9.13 6.40 5.93
CA LYS A 110 -10.25 6.48 6.88
C LYS A 110 -9.71 6.64 8.30
N LYS A 111 -8.70 5.85 8.69
CA LYS A 111 -8.08 5.95 10.02
C LYS A 111 -7.39 7.27 10.28
N PHE A 112 -6.66 7.81 9.30
CA PHE A 112 -6.07 9.15 9.44
C PHE A 112 -7.13 10.23 9.65
N ARG A 113 -8.28 10.14 8.96
CA ARG A 113 -9.42 11.05 9.15
C ARG A 113 -10.05 10.92 10.53
N GLU A 114 -10.28 9.68 10.99
CA GLU A 114 -10.79 9.40 12.34
C GLU A 114 -9.85 9.96 13.43
N ALA A 115 -8.55 9.98 13.17
CA ALA A 115 -7.56 10.55 14.08
C ALA A 115 -7.45 12.09 13.99
N GLY A 116 -8.07 12.75 13.02
CA GLY A 116 -7.97 14.19 12.83
C GLY A 116 -6.69 14.65 12.11
N ALA A 117 -6.02 13.76 11.37
CA ALA A 117 -4.79 14.10 10.66
C ALA A 117 -5.03 15.17 9.57
N PRO A 118 -4.08 16.11 9.38
CA PRO A 118 -4.20 17.18 8.39
C PRO A 118 -4.27 16.62 6.97
N ARG A 119 -5.21 17.13 6.17
CA ARG A 119 -5.45 16.71 4.78
C ARG A 119 -5.06 17.82 3.82
N SER A 120 -4.35 17.45 2.76
CA SER A 120 -4.05 18.28 1.60
C SER A 120 -5.05 18.03 0.46
N PHE A 121 -5.07 18.92 -0.54
CA PHE A 121 -5.98 18.84 -1.69
C PHE A 121 -5.90 17.49 -2.42
N PHE A 122 -4.71 16.90 -2.52
CA PHE A 122 -4.45 15.59 -3.14
C PHE A 122 -4.30 14.42 -2.14
N GLY A 123 -4.86 14.52 -0.93
CA GLY A 123 -4.78 13.45 0.08
C GLY A 123 -3.86 13.80 1.24
N PHE A 124 -3.04 12.86 1.71
CA PHE A 124 -2.13 13.10 2.84
C PHE A 124 -0.71 13.35 2.36
N LYS A 125 -0.08 14.42 2.83
CA LYS A 125 1.35 14.65 2.59
C LYS A 125 2.17 13.91 3.64
N LYS A 126 3.24 13.27 3.18
CA LYS A 126 4.14 12.47 4.01
C LYS A 126 4.64 13.26 5.23
N ALA A 127 5.26 14.42 5.00
CA ALA A 127 5.83 15.24 6.06
C ALA A 127 4.80 15.70 7.10
N GLU A 128 3.64 16.18 6.65
CA GLU A 128 2.58 16.68 7.53
C GLU A 128 1.95 15.55 8.37
N LEU A 129 1.75 14.37 7.78
CA LEU A 129 1.18 13.22 8.49
C LEU A 129 2.15 12.67 9.55
N TYR A 130 3.44 12.56 9.22
CA TYR A 130 4.43 12.11 10.21
C TYR A 130 4.61 13.12 11.35
N ALA A 131 4.63 14.42 11.05
CA ALA A 131 4.70 15.46 12.09
C ALA A 131 3.50 15.38 13.05
N PHE A 132 2.30 15.14 12.52
CA PHE A 132 1.10 14.92 13.33
C PHE A 132 1.21 13.67 14.23
N ILE A 133 1.71 12.55 13.70
CA ILE A 133 1.91 11.32 14.46
C ILE A 133 2.96 11.52 15.57
N ASP A 134 4.05 12.22 15.27
CA ASP A 134 5.12 12.50 16.23
C ASP A 134 4.60 13.39 17.38
N GLN A 135 3.74 14.36 17.09
CA GLN A 135 3.06 15.18 18.11
C GLN A 135 2.15 14.32 19.00
N LEU A 136 1.35 13.42 18.43
CA LEU A 136 0.52 12.50 19.20
C LEU A 136 1.36 11.58 20.10
N GLN A 137 2.47 11.06 19.57
CA GLN A 137 3.37 10.21 20.34
C GLN A 137 4.00 10.97 21.52
N TYR A 138 4.40 12.23 21.30
CA TYR A 138 4.91 13.09 22.35
C TYR A 138 3.87 13.33 23.46
N GLN A 139 2.62 13.65 23.09
CA GLN A 139 1.53 13.85 24.05
C GLN A 139 1.19 12.58 24.85
N GLN A 140 1.21 11.41 24.20
CA GLN A 140 1.01 10.12 24.86
C GLN A 140 2.15 9.78 25.82
N GLY A 141 3.39 10.09 25.45
CA GLY A 141 4.57 9.93 26.31
C GLY A 141 4.51 10.81 27.56
N GLN A 142 4.05 12.06 27.43
CA GLN A 142 3.89 12.96 28.57
C GLN A 142 2.77 12.53 29.51
N THR A 143 1.63 12.06 28.99
CA THR A 143 0.51 11.59 29.80
C THR A 143 0.88 10.37 30.67
N ASN A 144 1.81 9.52 30.20
CA ASN A 144 2.26 8.35 30.98
C ASN A 144 3.30 8.67 32.06
N GLN A 145 3.83 9.90 32.12
CA GLN A 145 4.78 10.33 33.15
C GLN A 145 4.14 11.14 34.29
N THR A 146 2.87 11.53 34.14
CA THR A 146 2.11 12.32 35.12
C THR A 146 1.17 11.49 36.00
N PHE A 147 1.22 10.17 35.92
CA PHE A 147 0.51 9.22 36.79
C PHE A 147 1.47 8.30 37.53
#